data_AF-A0A126Z9U7-F1
#
_entry.id   AF-A0A126Z9U7-F1
#
_cell.length_a   1.000
_cell.length_b   1.000
_cell.length_c   1.000
_cell.angle_alpha   90.00
_cell.angle_beta   90.00
_cell.angle_gamma   90.00
#
_symmetry.space_group_name_H-M   'P 1'
#
loop_
_entity.id
_entity.type
_entity.pdbx_description
1 polymer ?
#
loop_
_entity_poly.entity_id
_entity_poly.type
_entity_poly.pdbx_seq_one_letter_code
_entity_poly.pdbx_strand_id
1 'polypeptide(L)'
;MKPQRVFQVYKSPKHFPGTLKPVDGEFWWRWRLIAPRNGQTVGGSQEAFDSRGNALRAARREASLYPPGVAEVVIEQYHSKGAKA
;
A
#
# COMPACT_ATOMS: atom_id res chain seq x y z
N MET A 1 8.70 13.72 -16.08
CA MET A 1 9.74 13.00 -15.30
C MET A 1 9.09 11.76 -14.69
N LYS A 2 9.69 10.57 -14.75
CA LYS A 2 9.11 9.38 -14.10
C LYS A 2 9.26 9.51 -12.57
N PRO A 3 8.24 9.18 -11.76
CA PRO A 3 8.35 9.26 -10.31
C PRO A 3 9.42 8.29 -9.80
N GLN A 4 10.16 8.70 -8.78
CA GLN A 4 11.18 7.86 -8.12
C GLN A 4 10.60 7.04 -6.96
N ARG A 5 9.36 7.36 -6.57
CA ARG A 5 8.63 6.80 -5.44
C ARG A 5 7.17 6.65 -5.82
N VAL A 6 6.60 5.48 -5.55
CA VAL A 6 5.19 5.20 -5.83
C VAL A 6 4.52 4.75 -4.54
N PHE A 7 3.54 5.52 -4.09
CA PHE A 7 2.66 5.14 -2.99
C PHE A 7 1.52 4.31 -3.55
N GLN A 8 1.53 3.02 -3.26
CA GLN A 8 0.46 2.10 -3.65
C GLN A 8 -0.51 1.91 -2.49
N VAL A 9 -1.78 2.26 -2.70
CA VAL A 9 -2.88 1.91 -1.78
C VAL A 9 -3.47 0.56 -2.17
N TYR A 10 -3.58 -0.38 -1.23
CA TYR A 10 -4.02 -1.75 -1.50
C TYR A 10 -4.89 -2.33 -0.37
N LYS A 11 -5.67 -3.37 -0.69
CA LYS A 11 -6.40 -4.18 0.30
C LYS A 11 -5.47 -5.24 0.88
N SER A 12 -5.35 -5.29 2.20
CA SER A 12 -4.69 -6.35 2.94
C SER A 12 -5.76 -7.20 3.62
N PRO A 13 -5.65 -8.53 3.61
CA PRO A 13 -6.48 -9.37 4.47
C PRO A 13 -6.34 -8.95 5.93
N LYS A 14 -7.43 -9.02 6.71
CA LYS A 14 -7.31 -8.88 8.16
C LYS A 14 -6.61 -10.11 8.72
N HIS A 15 -5.43 -9.90 9.27
CA HIS A 15 -4.71 -10.91 10.04
C HIS A 15 -4.81 -10.53 11.51
N PHE A 16 -5.43 -11.39 12.32
CA PHE A 16 -5.41 -11.23 13.77
C PHE A 16 -4.21 -12.00 14.33
N PRO A 17 -3.43 -11.43 15.27
CA PRO A 17 -2.34 -12.15 15.92
C PRO A 17 -2.84 -13.50 16.44
N GLY A 18 -2.20 -14.61 16.03
CA GLY A 18 -2.59 -15.97 16.42
C GLY A 18 -3.51 -16.71 15.44
N THR A 19 -3.96 -16.08 14.35
CA THR A 19 -4.73 -16.75 13.29
C THR A 19 -3.97 -16.79 11.98
N LEU A 20 -3.49 -17.97 11.58
CA LEU A 20 -2.79 -18.21 10.30
C LEU A 20 -3.68 -17.98 9.06
N LYS A 21 -5.01 -17.97 9.24
CA LYS A 21 -5.95 -17.77 8.15
C LYS A 21 -6.54 -16.35 8.20
N PRO A 22 -6.56 -15.61 7.08
CA PRO A 22 -7.34 -14.38 7.01
C PRO A 22 -8.80 -14.71 7.31
N VAL A 23 -9.48 -13.82 8.04
CA VAL A 23 -10.94 -13.93 8.19
C VAL A 23 -11.56 -13.62 6.84
N ASP A 24 -12.29 -14.58 6.29
CA ASP A 24 -12.89 -14.47 4.96
C ASP A 24 -13.80 -13.23 4.89
N GLY A 25 -13.63 -12.43 3.84
CA GLY A 25 -14.44 -11.23 3.59
C GLY A 25 -14.03 -9.97 4.35
N GLU A 26 -13.12 -10.06 5.33
CA GLU A 26 -12.63 -8.89 6.05
C GLU A 26 -11.27 -8.40 5.53
N PHE A 27 -11.20 -7.12 5.19
CA PHE A 27 -9.98 -6.48 4.70
C PHE A 27 -9.69 -5.18 5.45
N TRP A 28 -8.40 -4.85 5.53
CA TRP A 28 -7.90 -3.52 5.86
C TRP A 28 -7.37 -2.85 4.60
N TRP A 29 -7.44 -1.52 4.57
CA TRP A 29 -6.73 -0.73 3.57
C TRP A 29 -5.36 -0.34 4.12
N ARG A 30 -4.32 -0.49 3.30
CA ARG A 30 -2.96 -0.07 3.65
C ARG A 30 -2.36 0.70 2.48
N TRP A 31 -1.29 1.43 2.74
CA TRP A 31 -0.44 1.97 1.69
C TRP A 31 0.98 1.43 1.83
N ARG A 32 1.71 1.32 0.72
CA ARG A 32 3.13 1.00 0.70
C ARG A 32 3.89 1.89 -0.27
N LEU A 33 5.14 2.17 0.06
CA LEU A 33 6.07 2.91 -0.78
C LEU A 33 6.90 1.93 -1.60
N ILE A 34 6.84 2.08 -2.91
CA ILE A 34 7.57 1.24 -3.86
C ILE A 34 8.66 2.06 -4.54
N ALA A 35 9.83 1.45 -4.66
CA ALA A 35 10.89 1.92 -5.54
C ALA A 35 10.61 1.45 -6.98
N PRO A 36 10.26 2.34 -7.92
CA PRO A 36 9.80 1.93 -9.26
C PRO A 36 10.87 1.21 -10.08
N ARG A 37 12.15 1.43 -9.77
CA ARG A 37 13.28 0.81 -10.47
C ARG A 37 13.35 -0.71 -10.28
N ASN A 38 13.00 -1.21 -9.10
CA ASN A 38 13.13 -2.63 -8.74
C ASN A 38 11.82 -3.25 -8.21
N GLY A 39 10.75 -2.46 -8.08
CA GLY A 39 9.46 -2.90 -7.57
C GLY A 39 9.46 -3.27 -6.10
N GLN A 40 10.53 -2.99 -5.35
CA GLN A 40 10.63 -3.36 -3.95
C GLN A 40 9.86 -2.38 -3.06
N THR A 41 9.24 -2.93 -2.02
CA THR A 41 8.65 -2.13 -0.96
C THR A 41 9.77 -1.59 -0.07
N VAL A 42 9.82 -0.26 0.08
CA VAL A 42 10.83 0.45 0.88
C VAL A 42 10.24 1.17 2.08
N GLY A 43 8.92 1.11 2.25
CA GLY A 43 8.19 1.66 3.37
C GLY A 43 6.70 1.31 3.28
N GLY A 44 5.93 1.56 4.33
CA GLY A 44 4.50 1.33 4.30
C GLY A 44 3.73 1.88 5.48
N SER A 45 2.42 1.72 5.43
CA SER A 45 1.55 2.13 6.51
C SER A 45 1.73 1.18 7.69
N GLN A 46 2.23 1.72 8.79
CA GLN A 46 2.30 0.99 10.06
C GLN A 46 0.88 0.68 10.57
N GLU A 47 -0.08 1.53 10.21
CA GLU A 47 -1.50 1.37 10.51
C GLU A 47 -2.28 0.75 9.34
N ALA A 48 -3.37 0.07 9.67
CA ALA A 48 -4.39 -0.40 8.75
C ALA A 48 -5.63 0.49 8.87
N PHE A 49 -6.29 0.78 7.76
CA PHE A 49 -7.44 1.67 7.71
C PHE A 49 -8.73 0.91 7.37
N ASP A 50 -9.85 1.27 8.01
CA ASP A 50 -11.17 0.71 7.71
C ASP A 50 -11.66 1.01 6.29
N SER A 51 -11.16 2.08 5.67
CA SER A 51 -11.64 2.53 4.36
C SER A 51 -10.51 2.92 3.41
N ARG A 52 -10.77 2.73 2.11
CA ARG A 52 -9.88 3.16 1.01
C ARG A 52 -9.60 4.66 1.08
N GLY A 53 -10.61 5.45 1.42
CA GLY A 53 -10.52 6.90 1.51
C GLY A 53 -9.52 7.34 2.57
N ASN A 54 -9.54 6.69 3.75
CA ASN A 54 -8.60 6.98 4.83
C ASN A 54 -7.16 6.64 4.41
N ALA A 55 -6.94 5.45 3.85
CA ALA A 55 -5.63 5.04 3.35
C ALA A 55 -5.11 5.95 2.24
N LEU A 56 -5.98 6.40 1.32
CA LEU A 56 -5.63 7.30 0.24
C LEU A 56 -5.24 8.69 0.75
N ARG A 57 -5.99 9.24 1.73
CA ARG A 57 -5.64 10.53 2.34
C ARG A 57 -4.31 10.46 3.08
N ALA A 58 -4.07 9.37 3.82
CA ALA A 58 -2.78 9.14 4.47
C ALA A 58 -1.64 9.03 3.46
N ALA A 59 -1.80 8.24 2.39
CA ALA A 59 -0.80 8.10 1.33
C ALA A 59 -0.50 9.43 0.62
N ARG A 60 -1.53 10.25 0.35
CA ARG A 60 -1.36 11.60 -0.24
C ARG A 60 -0.62 12.54 0.71
N ARG A 61 -0.92 12.47 2.01
CA ARG A 61 -0.21 13.27 3.02
C ARG A 61 1.26 12.89 3.07
N GLU A 62 1.58 11.61 3.05
CA GLU A 62 2.97 11.15 3.07
C GLU A 62 3.71 11.49 1.76
N ALA A 63 3.06 11.32 0.61
CA ALA A 63 3.62 11.70 -0.69
C ALA A 63 3.91 13.21 -0.77
N SER A 64 3.13 14.05 -0.09
CA SER A 64 3.35 15.51 -0.05
C SER A 64 4.63 15.93 0.68
N LEU A 65 5.26 15.02 1.44
CA LEU A 65 6.56 15.27 2.07
C LEU A 65 7.73 15.23 1.07
N TYR A 66 7.49 14.69 -0.13
CA TYR A 66 8.49 14.62 -1.20
C TYR A 66 8.41 15.85 -2.10
N PRO A 67 9.53 16.25 -2.74
CA PRO A 67 9.50 17.30 -3.74
C PRO A 67 8.52 16.99 -4.88
N PRO A 68 7.92 18.02 -5.50
CA PRO A 68 7.02 17.82 -6.64
C PRO A 68 7.66 16.96 -7.74
N GLY A 69 6.91 15.97 -8.23
CA GLY A 69 7.36 15.05 -9.29
C GLY A 69 8.27 13.90 -8.82
N VAL A 70 8.64 13.83 -7.54
CA VAL A 70 9.42 12.71 -6.98
C VAL A 70 8.52 11.54 -6.59
N ALA A 71 7.36 11.83 -6.00
CA ALA A 71 6.40 10.83 -5.54
C ALA A 71 5.08 10.90 -6.31
N GLU A 72 4.53 9.74 -6.62
CA GLU A 72 3.19 9.58 -7.19
C GLU A 72 2.35 8.66 -6.30
N VAL A 73 1.07 8.98 -6.13
CA VAL A 73 0.12 8.09 -5.45
C VAL A 73 -0.68 7.33 -6.49
N VAL A 74 -0.51 6.02 -6.53
CA VAL A 74 -1.26 5.11 -7.39
C VAL A 74 -2.21 4.28 -6.54
N ILE A 75 -3.34 3.93 -7.12
CA ILE A 75 -4.33 3.10 -6.46
C ILE A 75 -4.43 1.81 -7.26
N GLU A 76 -3.87 0.74 -6.72
CA GLU A 76 -3.96 -0.59 -7.32
C GLU A 76 -4.85 -1.47 -6.45
N GLN A 77 -5.77 -2.21 -7.07
CA GLN A 77 -6.35 -3.37 -6.38
C GLN A 77 -5.22 -4.36 -6.12
N TYR A 78 -5.11 -4.82 -4.87
CA TYR A 78 -4.23 -5.92 -4.51
C TYR A 78 -4.50 -7.08 -5.47
N HIS A 79 -3.60 -7.31 -6.42
CA HIS A 79 -3.43 -8.61 -7.03
C HIS A 79 -2.40 -9.30 -6.16
N SER A 80 -2.80 -10.38 -5.48
CA SER A 80 -1.83 -11.37 -5.04
C SER A 80 -1.08 -11.79 -6.30
N LYS A 81 0.11 -11.22 -6.55
CA LYS A 81 1.07 -11.88 -7.43
C LYS A 81 1.31 -13.22 -6.75
N GLY A 82 0.73 -14.26 -7.35
CA GLY A 82 0.81 -15.61 -6.84
C GLY A 82 2.25 -15.90 -6.43
N ALA A 83 2.41 -16.46 -5.24
CA ALA A 83 3.52 -17.33 -4.97
C ALA A 83 3.58 -18.32 -6.14
N LYS A 84 4.53 -18.13 -7.05
CA LYS A 84 4.87 -19.20 -7.97
C LYS A 84 5.60 -20.24 -7.13
N ALA A 85 4.96 -21.40 -7.02
CA ALA A 85 5.57 -22.65 -6.63
C ALA A 85 6.78 -22.98 -7.52
#